data_AF-A0A923WG38-F1
#
_entry.id   AF-A0A923WG38-F1
#
_cell.length_a   1.000
_cell.length_b   1.000
_cell.length_c   1.000
_cell.angle_alpha   90.00
_cell.angle_beta   90.00
_cell.angle_gamma   90.00
#
_symmetry.space_group_name_H-M   'P 1'
#
loop_
_entity.id
_entity.type
_entity.pdbx_description
1 polymer ?
#
loop_
_entity_poly.entity_id
_entity_poly.type
_entity_poly.pdbx_seq_one_letter_code
_entity_poly.pdbx_strand_id
1 'polypeptide(L)'
;MHKKKFIISTVFILFMIGIGYVWVRFKRSDKTLEETFVPTLELTTAELTSLTQDEAKLVLHLRIDNPAPLGILIDSISYTIRVGGKKIITDTYNTPLQLHADTTSVLTVPLSLYYKHIKSIADQLDREGKDSTLYNIHAIIYSDMLPGKDLTIQTERLMPFIFVPEVRVLHVVIDNLTASGTSLSIDTHINNKNAFDLDFKNLTYEVQLENHKTLEGAIPQTVHIRSKDSTSLTIPIKLSFTALAIDIADLIRKGDKLRYKVTLKTKLETDTYSLKGSTLLVTAEGNLKQIKDATKK
;
A
#
# COMPACT_ATOMS: atom_id res chain seq x y z
N MET A 1 51.25 20.96 -36.11
CA MET A 1 49.86 21.20 -36.60
C MET A 1 49.10 19.92 -37.04
N HIS A 2 49.75 18.78 -37.26
CA HIS A 2 49.12 17.54 -37.76
C HIS A 2 48.26 16.75 -36.74
N LYS A 3 48.65 16.68 -35.45
CA LYS A 3 47.90 15.93 -34.43
C LYS A 3 46.47 16.45 -34.20
N LYS A 4 46.25 17.77 -34.25
CA LYS A 4 44.92 18.38 -34.10
C LYS A 4 43.96 18.02 -35.26
N LYS A 5 44.46 18.01 -36.50
CA LYS A 5 43.66 17.64 -37.69
C LYS A 5 43.27 16.15 -37.68
N PHE A 6 44.17 15.29 -37.19
CA PHE A 6 43.89 13.85 -37.06
C PHE A 6 42.81 13.57 -36.01
N ILE A 7 42.89 14.21 -34.83
CA ILE A 7 41.87 14.07 -33.78
C ILE A 7 40.50 14.55 -34.27
N ILE A 8 40.43 15.70 -34.96
CA ILE A 8 39.17 16.22 -35.52
C ILE A 8 38.58 15.26 -36.56
N SER A 9 39.40 14.69 -37.43
CA SER A 9 38.94 13.72 -38.44
C SER A 9 38.41 12.43 -37.80
N THR A 10 39.06 11.92 -36.76
CA THR A 10 38.62 10.71 -36.05
C THR A 10 37.29 10.94 -35.34
N VAL A 11 37.13 12.09 -34.69
CA VAL A 11 35.86 12.48 -34.02
C VAL A 11 34.74 12.62 -35.05
N PHE A 12 35.00 13.21 -36.21
CA PHE A 12 34.02 13.36 -37.28
C PHE A 12 33.59 12.01 -37.87
N ILE A 13 34.53 11.08 -38.08
CA ILE A 13 34.24 9.73 -38.56
C ILE A 13 33.38 8.96 -37.54
N LEU A 14 33.72 9.02 -36.26
CA LEU A 14 32.91 8.39 -35.19
C LEU A 14 31.50 8.98 -35.12
N PHE A 15 31.36 10.30 -35.32
CA PHE A 15 30.06 10.97 -35.39
C PHE A 15 29.22 10.47 -36.59
N MET A 16 29.82 10.35 -37.77
CA MET A 16 29.15 9.84 -38.97
C MET A 16 28.76 8.36 -38.84
N ILE A 17 29.59 7.54 -38.18
CA ILE A 17 29.26 6.14 -37.86
C ILE A 17 28.07 6.07 -36.89
N GLY A 18 28.04 6.95 -35.88
CA GLY A 18 26.91 7.07 -34.96
C GLY A 18 25.61 7.44 -35.68
N ILE A 19 25.64 8.42 -36.58
CA ILE A 19 24.48 8.81 -37.40
C ILE A 19 24.03 7.65 -38.30
N GLY A 20 24.97 6.95 -38.94
CA GLY A 20 24.68 5.81 -39.79
C GLY A 20 24.02 4.65 -39.03
N TYR A 21 24.49 4.35 -37.82
CA TYR A 21 23.91 3.34 -36.94
C TYR A 21 22.46 3.69 -36.55
N VAL A 22 22.23 4.95 -36.15
CA VAL A 22 20.90 5.48 -35.83
C VAL A 22 19.94 5.38 -37.03
N TRP A 23 20.42 5.74 -38.22
CA TRP A 23 19.62 5.71 -39.47
C TRP A 23 19.22 4.29 -39.89
N VAL A 24 20.11 3.31 -39.74
CA VAL A 24 19.82 1.89 -40.03
C VAL A 24 18.81 1.31 -39.04
N ARG A 25 18.91 1.65 -37.75
CA ARG A 25 17.92 1.24 -36.72
C ARG A 25 16.54 1.84 -37.00
N PHE A 26 16.49 3.12 -37.36
CA PHE A 26 15.25 3.80 -37.72
C PHE A 26 14.56 3.16 -38.93
N LYS A 27 15.28 2.91 -40.02
CA LYS A 27 14.71 2.34 -41.26
C LYS A 27 14.16 0.90 -41.09
N ARG A 28 14.57 0.19 -40.03
CA ARG A 28 14.10 -1.16 -39.71
C ARG A 28 12.87 -1.18 -38.79
N SER A 29 12.42 -0.03 -38.29
CA SER A 29 11.30 0.07 -37.35
C SER A 29 10.14 0.84 -37.99
N ASP A 30 8.91 0.33 -37.86
CA ASP A 30 7.67 1.04 -38.26
C ASP A 30 7.29 2.18 -37.28
N LYS A 31 8.15 2.48 -36.30
CA LYS A 31 7.93 3.48 -35.25
C LYS A 31 8.35 4.88 -35.70
N THR A 32 7.68 5.89 -35.17
CA THR A 32 8.08 7.29 -35.38
C THR A 32 9.44 7.59 -34.71
N LEU A 33 10.11 8.68 -35.12
CA LEU A 33 11.38 9.12 -34.52
C LEU A 33 11.24 9.34 -33.00
N GLU A 34 10.10 9.86 -32.54
CA GLU A 34 9.82 10.08 -31.12
C GLU A 34 9.67 8.74 -30.36
N GLU A 35 8.91 7.79 -30.89
CA GLU A 35 8.75 6.45 -30.29
C GLU A 35 10.03 5.60 -30.25
N THR A 36 11.06 5.99 -31.01
CA THR A 36 12.33 5.26 -31.09
C THR A 36 13.32 5.65 -30.00
N PHE A 37 13.24 6.87 -29.46
CA PHE A 37 14.23 7.41 -28.51
C PHE A 37 13.63 7.90 -27.19
N VAL A 38 12.30 7.96 -27.07
CA VAL A 38 11.61 8.36 -25.84
C VAL A 38 11.58 7.19 -24.86
N PRO A 39 12.10 7.37 -23.62
CA PRO A 39 11.96 6.36 -22.58
C PRO A 39 10.49 6.07 -22.28
N THR A 40 10.17 4.80 -22.05
CA THR A 40 8.83 4.41 -21.60
C THR A 40 8.85 4.08 -20.11
N LEU A 41 7.75 4.39 -19.42
CA LEU A 41 7.56 4.09 -18.01
C LEU A 41 6.31 3.23 -17.87
N GLU A 42 6.47 2.04 -17.28
CA GLU A 42 5.38 1.13 -17.02
C GLU A 42 5.36 0.71 -15.55
N LEU A 43 4.20 0.78 -14.91
CA LEU A 43 3.98 0.16 -13.61
C LEU A 43 3.92 -1.35 -13.77
N THR A 44 4.94 -2.07 -13.28
CA THR A 44 4.97 -3.53 -13.32
C THR A 44 4.21 -4.12 -12.13
N THR A 45 4.53 -3.63 -10.93
CA THR A 45 3.96 -4.14 -9.69
C THR A 45 3.70 -2.99 -8.72
N ALA A 46 2.58 -3.04 -8.03
CA ALA A 46 2.34 -2.26 -6.81
C ALA A 46 2.23 -3.24 -5.64
N GLU A 47 3.16 -3.17 -4.70
CA GLU A 47 3.20 -4.04 -3.52
C GLU A 47 2.70 -3.26 -2.30
N LEU A 48 1.65 -3.75 -1.64
CA LEU A 48 1.24 -3.23 -0.35
C LEU A 48 2.17 -3.83 0.72
N THR A 49 2.89 -2.98 1.43
CA THR A 49 3.81 -3.42 2.50
C THR A 49 3.13 -3.39 3.87
N SER A 50 2.29 -2.38 4.09
CA SER A 50 1.56 -2.18 5.34
C SER A 50 0.19 -1.57 5.07
N LEU A 51 -0.83 -2.06 5.76
CA LEU A 51 -2.17 -1.48 5.77
C LEU A 51 -2.61 -1.22 7.19
N THR A 52 -2.96 0.03 7.48
CA THR A 52 -3.59 0.45 8.74
C THR A 52 -4.92 1.14 8.46
N GLN A 53 -5.65 1.51 9.52
CA GLN A 53 -6.85 2.33 9.38
C GLN A 53 -6.57 3.77 8.93
N ASP A 54 -5.35 4.25 9.14
CA ASP A 54 -4.94 5.62 8.82
C ASP A 54 -4.14 5.72 7.53
N GLU A 55 -3.37 4.68 7.19
CA GLU A 55 -2.36 4.72 6.15
C GLU A 55 -2.18 3.35 5.46
N ALA A 56 -2.06 3.36 4.14
CA ALA A 56 -1.55 2.26 3.34
C ALA A 56 -0.15 2.62 2.82
N LYS A 57 0.84 1.77 3.05
CA LYS A 57 2.20 1.93 2.54
C LYS A 57 2.42 0.98 1.37
N LEU A 58 2.79 1.52 0.22
CA LEU A 58 3.02 0.78 -1.00
C LEU A 58 4.45 0.96 -1.47
N VAL A 59 4.93 -0.01 -2.25
CA VAL A 59 6.14 0.08 -3.04
C VAL A 59 5.75 -0.15 -4.49
N LEU A 60 5.97 0.86 -5.33
CA LEU A 60 5.71 0.77 -6.76
C LEU A 60 7.01 0.37 -7.46
N HIS A 61 6.94 -0.66 -8.29
CA HIS A 61 8.00 -1.04 -9.21
C HIS A 61 7.65 -0.52 -10.59
N LEU A 62 8.46 0.42 -11.06
CA LEU A 62 8.30 1.06 -12.36
C LEU A 62 9.42 0.57 -13.27
N ARG A 63 9.05 -0.05 -14.38
CA ARG A 63 9.97 -0.43 -15.44
C ARG A 63 10.19 0.77 -16.35
N ILE A 64 11.44 1.20 -16.47
CA ILE A 64 11.86 2.26 -17.37
C ILE A 64 12.64 1.62 -18.50
N ASP A 65 12.11 1.70 -19.72
CA ASP A 65 12.82 1.21 -20.90
C ASP A 65 13.44 2.40 -21.64
N ASN A 66 14.77 2.42 -21.76
CA ASN A 66 15.48 3.42 -22.55
C ASN A 66 15.92 2.79 -23.89
N PRO A 67 15.13 2.95 -24.97
CA PRO A 67 15.49 2.42 -26.28
C PRO A 67 16.57 3.25 -26.98
N ALA A 68 16.99 4.38 -26.39
CA ALA A 68 18.00 5.22 -27.01
C ALA A 68 19.40 4.58 -26.94
N PRO A 69 20.22 4.75 -27.98
CA PRO A 69 21.60 4.24 -28.02
C PRO A 69 22.55 5.05 -27.12
N LEU A 70 22.01 6.03 -26.38
CA LEU A 70 22.72 6.86 -25.42
C LEU A 70 22.00 6.82 -24.07
N GLY A 71 22.77 6.88 -22.99
CA GLY A 71 22.23 7.01 -21.65
C GLY A 71 21.63 8.40 -21.41
N ILE A 72 20.63 8.47 -20.54
CA ILE A 72 19.94 9.70 -20.16
C ILE A 72 20.07 9.84 -18.64
N LEU A 73 20.49 11.02 -18.18
CA LEU A 73 20.47 11.37 -16.76
C LEU A 73 19.14 12.06 -16.45
N ILE A 74 18.29 11.41 -15.68
CA ILE A 74 17.06 12.02 -15.15
C ILE A 74 17.43 12.86 -13.93
N ASP A 75 16.99 14.12 -13.93
CA ASP A 75 17.21 15.05 -12.83
C ASP A 75 16.17 14.86 -11.72
N SER A 76 14.89 14.80 -12.11
CA SER A 76 13.78 14.58 -11.19
C SER A 76 12.54 14.03 -11.90
N ILE A 77 11.62 13.46 -11.14
CA ILE A 77 10.32 12.97 -11.63
C ILE A 77 9.22 13.57 -10.77
N SER A 78 8.43 14.49 -11.33
CA SER A 78 7.22 14.99 -10.67
C SER A 78 6.02 14.14 -11.05
N TYR A 79 5.21 13.73 -10.08
CA TYR A 79 4.08 12.84 -10.33
C TYR A 79 2.83 13.25 -9.57
N THR A 80 1.68 12.97 -10.16
CA THR A 80 0.36 13.14 -9.57
C THR A 80 -0.46 11.88 -9.77
N ILE A 81 -1.00 11.35 -8.68
CA ILE A 81 -1.85 10.16 -8.69
C ILE A 81 -3.28 10.58 -8.35
N ARG A 82 -4.22 10.20 -9.22
CA ARG A 82 -5.66 10.34 -8.97
C ARG A 82 -6.31 8.96 -8.90
N VAL A 83 -7.26 8.83 -7.98
CA VAL A 83 -8.05 7.60 -7.78
C VAL A 83 -9.52 8.00 -7.82
N GLY A 84 -10.32 7.34 -8.66
CA GLY A 84 -11.71 7.74 -8.89
C GLY A 84 -11.86 9.21 -9.29
N GLY A 85 -10.92 9.72 -10.10
CA GLY A 85 -10.87 11.13 -10.52
C GLY A 85 -10.37 12.13 -9.46
N LYS A 86 -10.29 11.75 -8.18
CA LYS A 86 -9.82 12.62 -7.10
C LYS A 86 -8.30 12.57 -6.97
N LYS A 87 -7.66 13.72 -6.87
CA LYS A 87 -6.21 13.83 -6.64
C LYS A 87 -5.85 13.36 -5.23
N ILE A 88 -4.98 12.35 -5.13
CA ILE A 88 -4.58 11.74 -3.85
C ILE A 88 -3.16 12.14 -3.46
N ILE A 89 -2.25 12.17 -4.43
CA ILE A 89 -0.84 12.52 -4.23
C ILE A 89 -0.39 13.49 -5.32
N THR A 90 0.44 14.44 -4.92
CA THR A 90 1.34 15.21 -5.80
C THR A 90 2.68 15.27 -5.10
N ASP A 91 3.73 14.80 -5.75
CA ASP A 91 5.06 14.71 -5.15
C ASP A 91 6.15 14.69 -6.25
N THR A 92 7.41 14.85 -5.85
CA THR A 92 8.56 14.88 -6.75
C THR A 92 9.70 14.02 -6.21
N TYR A 93 10.13 13.06 -7.01
CA TYR A 93 11.35 12.28 -6.78
C TYR A 93 12.56 13.08 -7.28
N ASN A 94 13.36 13.62 -6.36
CA ASN A 94 14.48 14.54 -6.64
C ASN A 94 15.86 13.85 -6.65
N THR A 95 15.91 12.52 -6.74
CA THR A 95 17.19 11.80 -6.81
C THR A 95 17.56 11.55 -8.27
N PRO A 96 18.75 12.00 -8.72
CA PRO A 96 19.17 11.76 -10.09
C PRO A 96 19.26 10.26 -10.40
N LEU A 97 18.75 9.88 -11.57
CA LEU A 97 18.72 8.48 -12.03
C LEU A 97 19.41 8.38 -13.39
N GLN A 98 20.49 7.61 -13.45
CA GLN A 98 21.18 7.30 -14.70
C GLN A 98 20.49 6.14 -15.40
N LEU A 99 19.89 6.40 -16.56
CA LEU A 99 19.45 5.35 -17.48
C LEU A 99 20.59 5.02 -18.44
N HIS A 100 20.90 3.73 -18.60
CA HIS A 100 21.90 3.29 -19.56
C HIS A 100 21.28 3.14 -20.97
N ALA A 101 22.13 3.20 -21.99
CA ALA A 101 21.72 3.04 -23.39
C ALA A 101 21.17 1.64 -23.65
N ASP A 102 20.11 1.52 -24.47
CA ASP A 102 19.49 0.25 -24.87
C ASP A 102 19.23 -0.70 -23.68
N THR A 103 18.76 -0.16 -22.54
CA THR A 103 18.52 -0.96 -21.33
C THR A 103 17.19 -0.67 -20.67
N THR A 104 16.70 -1.69 -19.97
CA THR A 104 15.60 -1.60 -19.04
C THR A 104 16.13 -1.46 -17.62
N SER A 105 15.60 -0.49 -16.89
CA SER A 105 15.88 -0.25 -15.47
C SER A 105 14.60 -0.39 -14.64
N VAL A 106 14.74 -0.69 -13.35
CA VAL A 106 13.61 -0.74 -12.41
C VAL A 106 13.78 0.36 -11.38
N LEU A 107 12.83 1.29 -11.33
CA LEU A 107 12.72 2.31 -10.30
C LEU A 107 11.72 1.86 -9.24
N THR A 108 12.14 1.90 -7.98
CA THR A 108 11.30 1.56 -6.83
C THR A 108 10.88 2.83 -6.11
N VAL A 109 9.58 3.10 -6.04
CA VAL A 109 9.02 4.31 -5.42
C VAL A 109 8.19 3.91 -4.19
N PRO A 110 8.65 4.24 -2.97
CA PRO A 110 7.84 4.06 -1.77
C PRO A 110 6.73 5.12 -1.73
N LEU A 111 5.53 4.72 -1.35
CA LEU A 111 4.35 5.57 -1.34
C LEU A 111 3.55 5.39 -0.06
N SER A 112 3.10 6.50 0.51
CA SER A 112 2.20 6.54 1.67
C SER A 112 0.85 7.14 1.28
N LEU A 113 -0.22 6.36 1.42
CA LEU A 113 -1.60 6.76 1.15
C LEU A 113 -2.37 6.90 2.46
N TYR A 114 -2.77 8.12 2.81
CA TYR A 114 -3.58 8.35 3.99
C TYR A 114 -5.07 8.11 3.72
N TYR A 115 -5.71 7.30 4.57
CA TYR A 115 -7.12 6.92 4.45
C TYR A 115 -8.05 8.14 4.38
N LYS A 116 -7.75 9.20 5.14
CA LYS A 116 -8.50 10.48 5.10
C LYS A 116 -8.65 11.08 3.69
N HIS A 117 -7.70 10.86 2.79
CA HIS A 117 -7.75 11.39 1.42
C HIS A 117 -8.64 10.52 0.50
N ILE A 118 -8.71 9.22 0.77
CA ILE A 118 -9.43 8.23 -0.05
C ILE A 118 -10.77 7.79 0.55
N LYS A 119 -11.09 8.17 1.79
CA LYS A 119 -12.34 7.79 2.48
C LYS A 119 -13.59 8.09 1.67
N SER A 120 -13.67 9.27 1.06
CA SER A 120 -14.83 9.64 0.23
C SER A 120 -15.01 8.72 -0.98
N ILE A 121 -13.90 8.22 -1.55
CA ILE A 121 -13.91 7.27 -2.67
C ILE A 121 -14.35 5.90 -2.15
N ALA A 122 -13.78 5.44 -1.03
CA ALA A 122 -14.17 4.19 -0.41
C ALA A 122 -15.67 4.16 -0.08
N ASP A 123 -16.19 5.21 0.57
CA ASP A 123 -17.61 5.34 0.91
C ASP A 123 -18.50 5.34 -0.34
N GLN A 124 -18.04 5.98 -1.44
CA GLN A 124 -18.79 6.01 -2.70
C GLN A 124 -18.83 4.62 -3.36
N LEU A 125 -17.68 3.95 -3.47
CA LEU A 125 -17.58 2.63 -4.06
C LEU A 125 -18.42 1.61 -3.28
N ASP A 126 -18.39 1.67 -1.95
CA ASP A 126 -19.20 0.81 -1.07
C ASP A 126 -20.70 1.01 -1.32
N ARG A 127 -21.18 2.27 -1.39
CA ARG A 127 -22.59 2.57 -1.71
C ARG A 127 -23.02 2.12 -3.10
N GLU A 128 -22.12 2.21 -4.08
CA GLU A 128 -22.37 1.80 -5.46
C GLU A 128 -22.19 0.29 -5.68
N GLY A 129 -21.73 -0.45 -4.67
CA GLY A 129 -21.42 -1.88 -4.79
C GLY A 129 -20.23 -2.17 -5.72
N LYS A 130 -19.35 -1.19 -5.95
CA LYS A 130 -18.18 -1.31 -6.81
C LYS A 130 -16.94 -1.71 -6.00
N ASP A 131 -16.09 -2.52 -6.61
CA ASP A 131 -14.83 -3.01 -6.03
C ASP A 131 -13.58 -2.48 -6.75
N SER A 132 -13.77 -1.62 -7.74
CA SER A 132 -12.74 -1.16 -8.65
C SER A 132 -12.99 0.29 -9.05
N THR A 133 -11.90 1.00 -9.37
CA THR A 133 -11.94 2.41 -9.76
C THR A 133 -10.79 2.77 -10.68
N LEU A 134 -10.89 3.91 -11.37
CA LEU A 134 -9.85 4.39 -12.27
C LEU A 134 -8.69 5.00 -11.48
N TYR A 135 -7.48 4.56 -11.80
CA TYR A 135 -6.23 5.09 -11.31
C TYR A 135 -5.54 5.81 -12.46
N ASN A 136 -5.27 7.09 -12.26
CA ASN A 136 -4.61 7.96 -13.22
C ASN A 136 -3.27 8.38 -12.64
N ILE A 137 -2.18 8.06 -13.32
CA ILE A 137 -0.84 8.49 -12.98
C ILE A 137 -0.37 9.46 -14.06
N HIS A 138 -0.03 10.67 -13.63
CA HIS A 138 0.54 11.71 -14.46
C HIS A 138 1.96 11.98 -13.98
N ALA A 139 2.98 11.66 -14.76
CA ALA A 139 4.38 11.89 -14.44
C ALA A 139 5.03 12.85 -15.45
N ILE A 140 5.91 13.70 -14.97
CA ILE A 140 6.78 14.57 -15.77
C ILE A 140 8.20 14.25 -15.35
N ILE A 141 8.99 13.74 -16.28
CA ILE A 141 10.41 13.40 -16.11
C ILE A 141 11.21 14.59 -16.61
N TYR A 142 12.06 15.17 -15.76
CA TYR A 142 12.93 16.28 -16.12
C TYR A 142 14.35 15.78 -16.40
N SER A 143 14.95 16.27 -17.48
CA SER A 143 16.34 15.98 -17.85
C SER A 143 16.85 17.02 -18.83
N ASP A 144 17.99 17.65 -18.53
CA ASP A 144 18.70 18.52 -19.50
C ASP A 144 19.14 17.80 -20.79
N MET A 145 19.13 16.46 -20.80
CA MET A 145 19.50 15.63 -21.95
C MET A 145 18.30 15.32 -22.87
N LEU A 146 17.07 15.61 -22.45
CA LEU A 146 15.87 15.40 -23.24
C LEU A 146 15.56 16.62 -24.14
N PRO A 147 15.04 16.41 -25.36
CA PRO A 147 14.45 17.49 -26.16
C PRO A 147 13.30 18.15 -25.37
N GLY A 148 13.34 19.48 -25.21
CA GLY A 148 12.34 20.19 -24.41
C GLY A 148 12.56 20.15 -22.89
N LYS A 149 13.61 19.45 -22.41
CA LYS A 149 13.99 19.27 -21.00
C LYS A 149 13.03 18.49 -20.12
N ASP A 150 11.92 18.04 -20.68
CA ASP A 150 10.96 17.19 -19.98
C ASP A 150 10.32 16.13 -20.89
N LEU A 151 9.72 15.13 -20.25
CA LEU A 151 8.90 14.11 -20.87
C LEU A 151 7.67 13.85 -20.00
N THR A 152 6.49 14.04 -20.57
CA THR A 152 5.22 13.76 -19.89
C THR A 152 4.75 12.34 -20.19
N ILE A 153 4.39 11.61 -19.15
CA ILE A 153 3.84 10.26 -19.22
C ILE A 153 2.49 10.25 -18.50
N GLN A 154 1.47 9.72 -19.16
CA GLN A 154 0.13 9.56 -18.61
C GLN A 154 -0.32 8.12 -18.78
N THR A 155 -0.79 7.51 -17.70
CA THR A 155 -1.41 6.19 -17.74
C THR A 155 -2.69 6.18 -16.92
N GLU A 156 -3.72 5.56 -17.48
CA GLU A 156 -4.99 5.31 -16.82
C GLU A 156 -5.25 3.80 -16.82
N ARG A 157 -5.59 3.24 -15.65
CA ARG A 157 -6.04 1.85 -15.52
C ARG A 157 -7.18 1.70 -14.54
N LEU A 158 -8.13 0.84 -14.87
CA LEU A 158 -9.11 0.32 -13.92
C LEU A 158 -8.42 -0.75 -13.05
N MET A 159 -8.40 -0.56 -11.73
CA MET A 159 -7.80 -1.51 -10.79
C MET A 159 -8.70 -1.75 -9.57
N PRO A 160 -8.55 -2.88 -8.86
CA PRO A 160 -9.27 -3.13 -7.61
C PRO A 160 -8.98 -2.07 -6.55
N PHE A 161 -10.01 -1.65 -5.83
CA PHE A 161 -9.89 -0.82 -4.64
C PHE A 161 -9.82 -1.71 -3.41
N ILE A 162 -8.77 -1.54 -2.60
CA ILE A 162 -8.55 -2.34 -1.39
C ILE A 162 -9.23 -1.65 -0.20
N PHE A 163 -10.23 -2.31 0.37
CA PHE A 163 -10.90 -1.90 1.59
C PHE A 163 -10.14 -2.44 2.81
N VAL A 164 -9.88 -1.58 3.78
CA VAL A 164 -9.41 -2.03 5.11
C VAL A 164 -10.55 -2.85 5.74
N PRO A 165 -10.30 -4.11 6.17
CA PRO A 165 -11.32 -4.90 6.82
C PRO A 165 -11.76 -4.23 8.13
N GLU A 166 -13.06 -4.28 8.39
CA GLU A 166 -13.64 -3.65 9.57
C GLU A 166 -13.71 -4.66 10.72
N VAL A 167 -13.20 -4.29 11.89
CA VAL A 167 -13.28 -5.13 13.10
C VAL A 167 -14.27 -4.49 14.07
N ARG A 168 -15.23 -5.28 14.54
CA ARG A 168 -16.19 -4.88 15.57
C ARG A 168 -16.09 -5.82 16.75
N VAL A 169 -16.20 -5.30 17.96
CA VAL A 169 -16.35 -6.11 19.17
C VAL A 169 -17.84 -6.31 19.43
N LEU A 170 -18.26 -7.57 19.55
CA LEU A 170 -19.66 -7.96 19.74
C LEU A 170 -20.02 -8.22 21.19
N HIS A 171 -19.14 -8.86 21.97
CA HIS A 171 -19.36 -9.12 23.39
C HIS A 171 -18.00 -9.33 24.08
N VAL A 172 -17.98 -9.10 25.39
CA VAL A 172 -16.90 -9.53 26.27
C VAL A 172 -17.51 -10.48 27.30
N VAL A 173 -17.03 -11.71 27.31
CA VAL A 173 -17.51 -12.80 28.16
C VAL A 173 -16.47 -13.08 29.24
N ILE A 174 -16.92 -13.22 30.49
CA ILE A 174 -16.08 -13.72 31.59
C ILE A 174 -16.19 -15.24 31.58
N ASP A 175 -15.12 -15.92 31.22
CA ASP A 175 -15.12 -17.38 31.16
C ASP A 175 -14.90 -18.00 32.54
N ASN A 176 -14.00 -17.40 33.33
CA ASN A 176 -13.68 -17.86 34.67
C ASN A 176 -13.17 -16.70 35.54
N LEU A 177 -13.58 -16.68 36.81
CA LEU A 177 -13.14 -15.71 37.82
C LEU A 177 -12.59 -16.46 39.04
N THR A 178 -11.34 -16.18 39.40
CA THR A 178 -10.68 -16.74 40.57
C THR A 178 -10.16 -15.62 41.48
N ALA A 179 -9.66 -15.98 42.66
CA ALA A 179 -9.05 -15.00 43.57
C ALA A 179 -7.76 -14.36 43.01
N SER A 180 -7.07 -15.02 42.07
CA SER A 180 -5.79 -14.57 41.51
C SER A 180 -5.89 -13.94 40.12
N GLY A 181 -7.00 -14.15 39.40
CA GLY A 181 -7.16 -13.66 38.04
C GLY A 181 -8.51 -13.98 37.42
N THR A 182 -8.68 -13.57 36.16
CA THR A 182 -9.85 -13.91 35.34
C THR A 182 -9.44 -14.23 33.91
N SER A 183 -10.22 -15.09 33.26
CA SER A 183 -10.14 -15.37 31.84
C SER A 183 -11.33 -14.69 31.16
N LEU A 184 -11.05 -13.93 30.10
CA LEU A 184 -12.07 -13.29 29.28
C LEU A 184 -11.99 -13.80 27.85
N SER A 185 -13.13 -13.83 27.17
CA SER A 185 -13.24 -14.02 25.74
C SER A 185 -13.88 -12.79 25.11
N ILE A 186 -13.21 -12.20 24.13
CA ILE A 186 -13.76 -11.08 23.34
C ILE A 186 -14.25 -11.64 22.01
N ASP A 187 -15.55 -11.66 21.82
CA ASP A 187 -16.15 -12.03 20.54
C ASP A 187 -16.07 -10.84 19.60
N THR A 188 -15.40 -11.03 18.47
CA THR A 188 -15.22 -10.02 17.44
C THR A 188 -15.77 -10.48 16.11
N HIS A 189 -16.15 -9.51 15.30
CA HIS A 189 -16.61 -9.72 13.94
C HIS A 189 -15.73 -8.95 12.98
N ILE A 190 -15.15 -9.67 12.03
CA ILE A 190 -14.27 -9.11 11.01
C ILE A 190 -15.02 -9.13 9.69
N ASN A 191 -15.29 -7.95 9.14
CA ASN A 191 -16.03 -7.78 7.90
C ASN A 191 -15.08 -7.47 6.75
N ASN A 192 -15.04 -8.36 5.75
CA ASN A 192 -14.25 -8.20 4.55
C ASN A 192 -15.11 -7.69 3.40
N LYS A 193 -14.96 -6.40 3.08
CA LYS A 193 -15.65 -5.77 1.94
C LYS A 193 -14.94 -5.99 0.60
N ASN A 194 -13.79 -6.64 0.58
CA ASN A 194 -13.04 -6.87 -0.65
C ASN A 194 -13.68 -7.98 -1.49
N ALA A 195 -13.45 -7.94 -2.80
CA ALA A 195 -13.87 -8.98 -3.74
C ALA A 195 -12.89 -10.18 -3.77
N PHE A 196 -12.00 -10.29 -2.78
CA PHE A 196 -11.02 -11.36 -2.63
C PHE A 196 -10.92 -11.78 -1.18
N ASP A 197 -10.50 -13.03 -0.98
CA ASP A 197 -10.34 -13.64 0.34
C ASP A 197 -9.12 -13.04 1.07
N LEU A 198 -9.22 -12.95 2.39
CA LEU A 198 -8.17 -12.48 3.29
C LEU A 198 -7.87 -13.57 4.32
N ASP A 199 -6.66 -14.13 4.28
CA ASP A 199 -6.19 -15.06 5.29
C ASP A 199 -5.27 -14.35 6.27
N PHE A 200 -5.64 -14.36 7.55
CA PHE A 200 -4.83 -13.79 8.61
C PHE A 200 -3.92 -14.88 9.18
N LYS A 201 -2.64 -14.86 8.78
CA LYS A 201 -1.61 -15.75 9.31
C LYS A 201 -0.88 -15.12 10.48
N ASN A 202 -0.49 -15.96 11.45
CA ASN A 202 0.25 -15.55 12.65
C ASN A 202 -0.39 -14.32 13.32
N LEU A 203 -1.71 -14.37 13.51
CA LEU A 203 -2.46 -13.26 14.04
C LEU A 203 -2.03 -12.99 15.50
N THR A 204 -1.49 -11.81 15.75
CA THR A 204 -1.22 -11.30 17.09
C THR A 204 -2.24 -10.23 17.43
N TYR A 205 -2.59 -10.11 18.70
CA TYR A 205 -3.52 -9.08 19.16
C TYR A 205 -2.98 -8.35 20.38
N GLU A 206 -3.38 -7.09 20.49
CA GLU A 206 -3.19 -6.25 21.65
C GLU A 206 -4.56 -5.79 22.14
N VAL A 207 -4.80 -5.89 23.45
CA VAL A 207 -6.03 -5.43 24.07
C VAL A 207 -5.70 -4.47 25.21
N GLN A 208 -6.32 -3.30 25.14
CA GLN A 208 -6.25 -2.29 26.17
C GLN A 208 -7.64 -2.01 26.69
N LEU A 209 -7.80 -2.09 28.02
CA LEU A 209 -9.02 -1.72 28.73
C LEU A 209 -8.72 -0.44 29.52
N GLU A 210 -9.48 0.63 29.26
CA GLU A 210 -9.21 1.97 29.80
C GLU A 210 -7.75 2.42 29.59
N ASN A 211 -7.10 2.92 30.65
CA ASN A 211 -5.71 3.35 30.64
C ASN A 211 -4.78 2.31 31.29
N HIS A 212 -5.23 1.06 31.40
CA HIS A 212 -4.43 -0.01 31.96
C HIS A 212 -3.37 -0.52 30.96
N LYS A 213 -2.47 -1.36 31.47
CA LYS A 213 -1.41 -2.00 30.69
C LYS A 213 -2.01 -2.81 29.53
N THR A 214 -1.38 -2.70 28.36
CA THR A 214 -1.73 -3.49 27.18
C THR A 214 -1.48 -4.97 27.42
N LEU A 215 -2.44 -5.79 27.01
CA LEU A 215 -2.40 -7.25 27.06
C LEU A 215 -2.13 -7.76 25.67
N GLU A 216 -1.20 -8.69 25.55
CA GLU A 216 -0.76 -9.22 24.26
C GLU A 216 -1.04 -10.71 24.16
N GLY A 217 -1.30 -11.18 22.95
CA GLY A 217 -1.41 -12.61 22.68
C GLY A 217 -1.42 -12.92 21.20
N ALA A 218 -1.59 -14.20 20.89
CA ALA A 218 -1.55 -14.70 19.52
C ALA A 218 -2.60 -15.79 19.29
N ILE A 219 -3.07 -15.86 18.05
CA ILE A 219 -3.94 -16.89 17.51
C ILE A 219 -3.11 -17.60 16.43
N PRO A 220 -2.57 -18.80 16.71
CA PRO A 220 -1.61 -19.46 15.82
C PRO A 220 -2.27 -20.05 14.56
N GLN A 221 -3.56 -20.35 14.62
CA GLN A 221 -4.33 -20.83 13.47
C GLN A 221 -4.58 -19.70 12.47
N THR A 222 -4.61 -20.03 11.19
CA THR A 222 -5.04 -19.12 10.14
C THR A 222 -6.52 -18.80 10.31
N VAL A 223 -6.87 -17.51 10.31
CA VAL A 223 -8.27 -17.07 10.26
C VAL A 223 -8.61 -16.75 8.82
N HIS A 224 -9.50 -17.54 8.23
CA HIS A 224 -9.94 -17.39 6.85
C HIS A 224 -11.14 -16.44 6.77
N ILE A 225 -11.01 -15.34 6.04
CA ILE A 225 -12.07 -14.34 5.89
C ILE A 225 -12.43 -14.24 4.40
N ARG A 226 -13.56 -14.85 4.04
CA ARG A 226 -14.03 -14.93 2.64
C ARG A 226 -14.32 -13.55 2.07
N SER A 227 -14.23 -13.44 0.75
CA SER A 227 -14.61 -12.27 -0.02
C SER A 227 -16.07 -11.88 0.24
N LYS A 228 -16.32 -10.58 0.42
CA LYS A 228 -17.65 -10.01 0.69
C LYS A 228 -18.38 -10.67 1.87
N ASP A 229 -17.64 -11.20 2.84
CA ASP A 229 -18.17 -11.97 3.96
C ASP A 229 -17.64 -11.44 5.30
N SER A 230 -18.13 -12.07 6.36
CA SER A 230 -18.04 -11.63 7.73
C SER A 230 -17.69 -12.85 8.60
N THR A 231 -16.59 -12.78 9.33
CA THR A 231 -16.05 -13.91 10.10
C THR A 231 -15.99 -13.57 11.58
N SER A 232 -16.50 -14.47 12.42
CA SER A 232 -16.41 -14.35 13.87
C SER A 232 -15.06 -14.85 14.37
N LEU A 233 -14.46 -14.10 15.29
CA LEU A 233 -13.18 -14.43 15.91
C LEU A 233 -13.27 -14.17 17.41
N THR A 234 -13.02 -15.19 18.23
CA THR A 234 -12.93 -15.05 19.68
C THR A 234 -11.48 -14.83 20.09
N ILE A 235 -11.21 -13.71 20.76
CA ILE A 235 -9.90 -13.33 21.27
C ILE A 235 -9.82 -13.70 22.76
N PRO A 236 -8.99 -14.68 23.15
CA PRO A 236 -8.85 -15.07 24.55
C PRO A 236 -7.94 -14.08 25.28
N ILE A 237 -8.28 -13.73 26.52
CA ILE A 237 -7.48 -12.83 27.36
C ILE A 237 -7.33 -13.43 28.74
N LYS A 238 -6.09 -13.46 29.24
CA LYS A 238 -5.80 -13.86 30.62
C LYS A 238 -5.36 -12.64 31.42
N LEU A 239 -6.11 -12.32 32.46
CA LEU A 239 -5.85 -11.23 33.38
C LEU A 239 -5.32 -11.80 34.70
N SER A 240 -4.12 -11.38 35.09
CA SER A 240 -3.59 -11.63 36.42
C SER A 240 -3.72 -10.37 37.27
N PHE A 241 -4.44 -10.47 38.38
CA PHE A 241 -4.78 -9.31 39.21
C PHE A 241 -3.55 -8.73 39.91
N THR A 242 -2.65 -9.60 40.35
CA THR A 242 -1.40 -9.22 41.01
C THR A 242 -0.36 -8.70 40.01
N ALA A 243 -0.27 -9.29 38.81
CA ALA A 243 0.74 -8.89 37.84
C ALA A 243 0.42 -7.58 37.12
N LEU A 244 -0.86 -7.22 37.03
CA LEU A 244 -1.31 -6.04 36.28
C LEU A 244 -1.62 -4.83 37.19
N ALA A 245 -1.66 -5.01 38.51
CA ALA A 245 -2.02 -3.98 39.50
C ALA A 245 -3.29 -3.19 39.10
N ILE A 246 -4.25 -3.89 38.47
CA ILE A 246 -5.49 -3.31 37.95
C ILE A 246 -6.49 -3.16 39.11
N ASP A 247 -7.15 -2.00 39.18
CA ASP A 247 -8.33 -1.82 40.02
C ASP A 247 -9.56 -2.44 39.34
N ILE A 248 -9.80 -3.72 39.65
CA ILE A 248 -10.93 -4.47 39.12
C ILE A 248 -12.25 -3.90 39.62
N ALA A 249 -12.28 -3.30 40.82
CA ALA A 249 -13.47 -2.65 41.32
C ALA A 249 -13.84 -1.47 40.41
N ASP A 250 -12.87 -0.72 39.89
CA ASP A 250 -13.13 0.32 38.89
C ASP A 250 -13.60 -0.26 37.54
N LEU A 251 -13.03 -1.38 37.08
CA LEU A 251 -13.49 -2.05 35.85
C LEU A 251 -14.95 -2.52 35.97
N ILE A 252 -15.30 -3.20 37.08
CA ILE A 252 -16.66 -3.68 37.35
C ILE A 252 -17.63 -2.50 37.52
N ARG A 253 -17.22 -1.46 38.26
CA ARG A 253 -18.04 -0.26 38.48
C ARG A 253 -18.32 0.51 37.20
N LYS A 254 -17.35 0.58 36.28
CA LYS A 254 -17.55 1.16 34.95
C LYS A 254 -18.49 0.32 34.12
N GLY A 255 -18.39 -1.01 34.22
CA GLY A 255 -19.28 -1.95 33.54
C GLY A 255 -19.41 -1.60 32.05
N ASP A 256 -20.63 -1.25 31.63
CA ASP A 256 -20.92 -0.93 30.23
C ASP A 256 -20.21 0.34 29.74
N LYS A 257 -19.76 1.24 30.63
CA LYS A 257 -19.01 2.44 30.24
C LYS A 257 -17.53 2.16 29.96
N LEU A 258 -17.07 0.93 30.18
CA LEU A 258 -15.68 0.55 30.00
C LEU A 258 -15.26 0.75 28.55
N ARG A 259 -14.19 1.53 28.35
CA ARG A 259 -13.55 1.73 27.04
C ARG A 259 -12.58 0.61 26.73
N TYR A 260 -12.60 0.17 25.49
CA TYR A 260 -11.68 -0.83 24.98
C TYR A 260 -10.97 -0.33 23.73
N LYS A 261 -9.79 -0.90 23.49
CA LYS A 261 -9.06 -0.83 22.22
C LYS A 261 -8.48 -2.21 21.95
N VAL A 262 -8.88 -2.82 20.82
CA VAL A 262 -8.41 -4.11 20.34
C VAL A 262 -7.66 -3.88 19.04
N THR A 263 -6.37 -4.16 19.01
CA THR A 263 -5.55 -4.08 17.80
C THR A 263 -5.24 -5.49 17.33
N LEU A 264 -5.57 -5.80 16.07
CA LEU A 264 -5.17 -7.03 15.40
C LEU A 264 -4.02 -6.73 14.45
N LYS A 265 -2.97 -7.56 14.50
CA LYS A 265 -1.81 -7.48 13.61
C LYS A 265 -1.55 -8.84 12.98
N THR A 266 -1.42 -8.88 11.67
CA THR A 266 -1.26 -10.13 10.93
C THR A 266 -0.47 -9.94 9.64
N LYS A 267 0.01 -11.05 9.08
CA LYS A 267 0.49 -11.12 7.70
C LYS A 267 -0.63 -11.64 6.82
N LEU A 268 -0.96 -10.86 5.79
CA LEU A 268 -1.98 -11.26 4.83
C LEU A 268 -1.43 -12.32 3.89
N GLU A 269 -2.21 -13.39 3.73
CA GLU A 269 -2.09 -14.30 2.61
C GLU A 269 -3.36 -14.20 1.78
N THR A 270 -3.18 -14.04 0.46
CA THR A 270 -4.25 -13.88 -0.50
C THR A 270 -3.70 -14.18 -1.88
N ASP A 271 -4.56 -14.56 -2.81
CA ASP A 271 -4.20 -14.82 -4.21
C ASP A 271 -3.88 -13.53 -4.98
N THR A 272 -4.20 -12.37 -4.40
CA THR A 272 -3.84 -11.07 -4.98
C THR A 272 -2.35 -10.80 -4.76
N TYR A 273 -1.55 -10.94 -5.83
CA TYR A 273 -0.08 -10.79 -5.78
C TYR A 273 0.38 -9.49 -5.09
N SER A 274 -0.28 -8.37 -5.38
CA SER A 274 0.01 -7.05 -4.78
C SER A 274 -0.15 -6.98 -3.25
N LEU A 275 -0.86 -7.93 -2.63
CA LEU A 275 -1.21 -7.92 -1.21
C LEU A 275 -0.51 -9.04 -0.41
N LYS A 276 0.07 -10.01 -1.10
CA LYS A 276 0.64 -11.20 -0.48
C LYS A 276 1.82 -10.85 0.42
N GLY A 277 1.78 -11.28 1.68
CA GLY A 277 2.83 -11.01 2.67
C GLY A 277 2.80 -9.61 3.27
N SER A 278 1.81 -8.79 2.91
CA SER A 278 1.62 -7.45 3.49
C SER A 278 1.27 -7.54 4.98
N THR A 279 1.72 -6.56 5.76
CA THR A 279 1.33 -6.45 7.17
C THR A 279 0.01 -5.71 7.27
N LEU A 280 -0.99 -6.32 7.89
CA LEU A 280 -2.25 -5.65 8.24
C LEU A 280 -2.27 -5.33 9.73
N LEU A 281 -2.64 -4.10 10.06
CA LEU A 281 -2.92 -3.65 11.43
C LEU A 281 -4.29 -2.97 11.46
N VAL A 282 -5.24 -3.55 12.18
CA VAL A 282 -6.60 -3.01 12.30
C VAL A 282 -6.98 -2.86 13.76
N THR A 283 -7.63 -1.74 14.10
CA THR A 283 -8.01 -1.43 15.48
C THR A 283 -9.52 -1.31 15.60
N ALA A 284 -10.10 -1.92 16.63
CA ALA A 284 -11.46 -1.66 17.06
C ALA A 284 -11.41 -0.95 18.42
N GLU A 285 -12.05 0.21 18.52
CA GLU A 285 -12.16 0.96 19.78
C GLU A 285 -13.61 1.40 20.02
N GLY A 286 -13.98 1.52 21.29
CA GLY A 286 -15.36 1.85 21.68
C GLY A 286 -15.61 1.70 23.16
N ASN A 287 -16.88 1.68 23.55
CA ASN A 287 -17.32 1.31 24.89
C ASN A 287 -18.23 0.08 24.91
N LEU A 288 -18.25 -0.66 26.02
CA LEU A 288 -19.06 -1.88 26.13
C LEU A 288 -20.59 -1.65 26.07
N LYS A 289 -21.05 -0.41 26.28
CA LYS A 289 -22.47 -0.03 26.20
C LYS A 289 -22.95 -0.02 24.76
N GLN A 290 -22.15 0.57 23.86
CA GLN A 290 -22.43 0.63 22.42
C GLN A 290 -22.57 -0.77 21.84
N ILE A 291 -21.82 -1.72 22.37
CA ILE A 291 -21.92 -3.12 22.04
C ILE A 291 -23.31 -3.66 22.41
N LYS A 292 -23.73 -3.53 23.68
CA LYS A 292 -25.05 -4.00 24.15
C LYS A 292 -26.24 -3.37 23.42
N ASP A 293 -26.12 -2.11 23.03
CA ASP A 293 -27.18 -1.39 22.30
C ASP A 293 -27.26 -1.82 20.83
N ALA A 294 -26.14 -2.25 20.22
CA ALA A 294 -26.10 -2.75 18.85
C ALA A 294 -26.72 -4.15 18.69
N THR A 295 -26.64 -5.01 19.72
CA THR A 295 -27.21 -6.38 19.69
C THR A 295 -28.71 -6.44 19.99
N LYS A 296 -29.36 -5.32 20.36
CA LYS A 296 -30.80 -5.24 20.69
C LYS A 296 -31.70 -4.89 19.51
N LYS A 297 -31.13 -4.65 18.32
CA LYS A 297 -31.86 -4.41 17.06
C LYS A 297 -31.77 -5.64 16.18
#